data_AF-A0A8J5P4L6-F1
#
_entry.id   AF-A0A8J5P4L6-F1
#
_cell.length_a   1.000
_cell.length_b   1.000
_cell.length_c   1.000
_cell.angle_alpha   90.00
_cell.angle_beta   90.00
_cell.angle_gamma   90.00
#
_symmetry.space_group_name_H-M   'P 1'
#
loop_
_entity.id
_entity.type
_entity.pdbx_description
1 polymer ?
#
loop_
_entity_poly.entity_id
_entity_poly.type
_entity_poly.pdbx_seq_one_letter_code
_entity_poly.pdbx_strand_id
1 'polypeptide(L)'
;MFRRGCDWSPEQVSHQIPALIDPALLEESLQRAEKSLSLEDLKKEDGVFAELDLADGRVICLKGEHRVLASDATVVNRKKRWIVRLYSTDLSEDARNDLADERASERQMTDAEYFYNITLFWLKNGDPDQGPRPNPWFAQLMRHSEGKAKDLKRLWSGPSSQGDLLRRFHEIPALFWGISLGNVGKTIAMPRQQTRNQIKRVFDFWDYICCHDVSMKLRLDMNTVKVVSGRASGAYAGLNLANSGEILRNFDTTERAAILSRLELATTDRVVPTLVILFRNTLYLQSVIDCLRHLVPRHRQARDLWDDLNNGFEERGDGRCLLQVSDTRFKLVHVSEIDQFEIARRQLWLFALREFPSLPRDVTSKRAEPKSCVDEVKLFELAVLAHRLGCRSDQIDHIRTNTCWRPSPIQSVYKQDSNIDSKPYKHGKPHPEDLKRYKSSLFLSNLHKPFDPENLESSFFFIQRSLYFDIYPDKPQGIDELLHRAAEVGECELIDDEYRPRIQGASEQLICQEDQLRASISELQERYDQLLSQESQCQKN
;
A
#
# COMPACT_ATOMS: atom_id res chain seq x y z
N MET A 1 -26.30 -20.85 -18.91
CA MET A 1 -27.56 -21.39 -19.44
C MET A 1 -28.66 -20.41 -19.07
N PHE A 2 -29.09 -19.61 -20.05
CA PHE A 2 -30.07 -18.53 -19.88
C PHE A 2 -31.47 -19.12 -19.77
N ARG A 3 -32.25 -18.73 -18.75
CA ARG A 3 -33.71 -18.82 -18.83
C ARG A 3 -34.25 -17.44 -19.22
N ARG A 4 -34.61 -17.34 -20.50
CA ARG A 4 -35.55 -16.35 -21.04
C ARG A 4 -36.95 -16.75 -20.59
N GLY A 5 -37.78 -15.79 -20.19
CA GLY A 5 -39.22 -16.02 -19.98
C GLY A 5 -39.82 -15.32 -18.76
N CYS A 6 -39.37 -14.11 -18.44
CA CYS A 6 -39.92 -13.27 -17.39
C CYS A 6 -39.72 -11.82 -17.81
N ASP A 7 -40.80 -11.12 -18.17
CA ASP A 7 -40.80 -9.71 -18.58
C ASP A 7 -40.62 -8.75 -17.37
N TRP A 8 -39.87 -9.18 -16.36
CA TRP A 8 -39.49 -8.34 -15.24
C TRP A 8 -38.20 -7.62 -15.60
N SER A 9 -38.24 -6.29 -15.60
CA SER A 9 -36.97 -5.55 -15.50
C SER A 9 -36.31 -5.94 -14.17
N PRO A 10 -34.99 -6.19 -14.13
CA PRO A 10 -34.25 -6.44 -12.88
C PRO A 10 -34.49 -5.35 -11.83
N GLU A 11 -34.91 -4.16 -12.25
CA GLU A 11 -35.25 -2.99 -11.45
C GLU A 11 -36.57 -3.13 -10.65
N GLN A 12 -37.53 -3.97 -11.09
CA GLN A 12 -38.85 -4.10 -10.44
C GLN A 12 -38.89 -5.09 -9.26
N VAL A 13 -38.17 -6.22 -9.37
CA VAL A 13 -37.96 -7.18 -8.26
C VAL A 13 -37.08 -6.57 -7.16
N SER A 14 -36.31 -5.56 -7.56
CA SER A 14 -35.23 -4.89 -6.86
C SER A 14 -35.67 -3.94 -5.72
N HIS A 15 -36.91 -3.50 -5.69
CA HIS A 15 -37.36 -2.50 -4.69
C HIS A 15 -38.27 -3.07 -3.61
N GLN A 16 -38.38 -4.39 -3.50
CA GLN A 16 -39.29 -5.03 -2.56
C GLN A 16 -38.59 -5.29 -1.21
N ILE A 17 -39.29 -5.06 -0.10
CA ILE A 17 -38.79 -5.31 1.26
C ILE A 17 -39.35 -6.64 1.78
N PRO A 18 -38.53 -7.66 2.08
CA PRO A 18 -39.01 -8.87 2.74
C PRO A 18 -39.43 -8.53 4.17
N ALA A 19 -40.65 -8.91 4.53
CA ALA A 19 -41.23 -8.64 5.83
C ALA A 19 -42.01 -9.85 6.34
N LEU A 20 -41.93 -10.08 7.64
CA LEU A 20 -42.73 -11.09 8.34
C LEU A 20 -44.08 -10.49 8.72
N ILE A 21 -45.15 -11.25 8.49
CA ILE A 21 -46.51 -10.92 8.90
C ILE A 21 -47.13 -12.10 9.65
N ASP A 22 -47.87 -11.77 10.71
CA ASP A 22 -48.69 -12.76 11.41
C ASP A 22 -49.81 -13.27 10.48
N PRO A 23 -50.02 -14.59 10.36
CA PRO A 23 -51.07 -15.15 9.50
C PRO A 23 -52.49 -14.60 9.79
N ALA A 24 -52.84 -14.36 11.05
CA ALA A 24 -54.14 -13.81 11.42
C ALA A 24 -54.29 -12.35 10.95
N LEU A 25 -53.22 -11.56 11.09
CA LEU A 25 -53.19 -10.18 10.61
C LEU A 25 -53.29 -10.11 9.08
N LEU A 26 -52.65 -11.04 8.36
CA LEU A 26 -52.74 -11.12 6.91
C LEU A 26 -54.19 -11.41 6.46
N GLU A 27 -54.86 -12.35 7.11
CA GLU A 27 -56.24 -12.72 6.79
C GLU A 27 -57.23 -11.57 7.05
N GLU A 28 -57.12 -10.87 8.19
CA GLU A 28 -57.92 -9.68 8.48
C GLU A 28 -57.69 -8.55 7.47
N SER A 29 -56.43 -8.38 7.03
CA SER A 29 -56.07 -7.33 6.07
C SER A 29 -56.59 -7.64 4.66
N LEU A 30 -56.62 -8.91 4.27
CA LEU A 30 -57.22 -9.37 3.01
C LEU A 30 -58.74 -9.14 2.97
N GLN A 31 -59.44 -9.40 4.09
CA GLN A 31 -60.88 -9.17 4.20
C GLN A 31 -61.26 -7.68 4.13
N ARG A 32 -60.39 -6.79 4.61
CA ARG A 32 -60.61 -5.34 4.62
C ARG A 32 -60.38 -4.68 3.25
N ALA A 33 -59.60 -5.31 2.39
CA ALA A 33 -59.24 -4.72 1.11
C ALA A 33 -60.48 -4.51 0.21
N GLU A 34 -60.58 -3.34 -0.43
CA GLU A 34 -61.77 -2.89 -1.19
C GLU A 34 -62.18 -3.83 -2.34
N LYS A 35 -61.24 -4.66 -2.80
CA LYS A 35 -61.49 -5.81 -3.66
C LYS A 35 -61.21 -7.03 -2.80
N SER A 36 -62.15 -7.98 -2.70
CA SER A 36 -61.99 -9.25 -1.99
C SER A 36 -60.76 -10.02 -2.49
N LEU A 37 -59.59 -9.65 -1.99
CA LEU A 37 -58.29 -10.16 -2.38
C LEU A 37 -58.13 -11.52 -1.73
N SER A 38 -57.90 -12.54 -2.54
CA SER A 38 -57.56 -13.87 -2.02
C SER A 38 -56.06 -13.99 -1.80
N LEU A 39 -55.64 -14.95 -0.97
CA LEU A 39 -54.22 -15.30 -0.81
C LEU A 39 -53.58 -15.69 -2.16
N GLU A 40 -54.35 -16.28 -3.06
CA GLU A 40 -53.89 -16.67 -4.39
C GLU A 40 -53.67 -15.46 -5.30
N ASP A 41 -54.38 -14.34 -5.07
CA ASP A 41 -54.12 -13.09 -5.79
C ASP A 41 -52.79 -12.45 -5.38
N LEU A 42 -52.36 -12.61 -4.12
CA LEU A 42 -51.04 -12.16 -3.66
C LEU A 42 -49.88 -13.00 -4.22
N LYS A 43 -50.15 -14.23 -4.66
CA LYS A 43 -49.15 -15.15 -5.22
C LYS A 43 -49.00 -15.04 -6.74
N LYS A 44 -49.88 -14.28 -7.42
CA LYS A 44 -49.81 -14.10 -8.87
C LYS A 44 -48.59 -13.25 -9.25
N GLU A 45 -47.78 -13.78 -10.15
CA GLU A 45 -46.63 -13.06 -10.73
C GLU A 45 -47.03 -12.33 -12.02
N ASP A 46 -48.06 -11.49 -11.96
CA ASP A 46 -48.64 -10.80 -13.13
C ASP A 46 -48.22 -9.32 -13.28
N GLY A 47 -47.35 -8.82 -12.39
CA GLY A 47 -46.89 -7.43 -12.43
C GLY A 47 -47.76 -6.44 -11.65
N VAL A 48 -48.91 -6.87 -11.13
CA VAL A 48 -49.86 -5.99 -10.45
C VAL A 48 -49.63 -6.06 -8.93
N PHE A 49 -49.25 -4.93 -8.32
CA PHE A 49 -49.12 -4.86 -6.87
C PHE A 49 -50.48 -4.72 -6.20
N ALA A 50 -50.79 -5.64 -5.28
CA ALA A 50 -51.96 -5.52 -4.42
C ALA A 50 -51.71 -4.45 -3.34
N GLU A 51 -52.71 -3.59 -3.11
CA GLU A 51 -52.69 -2.66 -1.99
C GLU A 51 -53.33 -3.31 -0.77
N LEU A 52 -52.53 -3.45 0.30
CA LEU A 52 -52.97 -4.03 1.56
C LEU A 52 -52.94 -2.95 2.64
N ASP A 53 -54.08 -2.72 3.30
CA ASP A 53 -54.18 -1.83 4.46
C ASP A 53 -54.14 -2.65 5.76
N LEU A 54 -53.04 -2.50 6.48
CA LEU A 54 -52.79 -3.19 7.74
C LEU A 54 -53.47 -2.52 8.95
N ALA A 55 -54.15 -1.37 8.77
CA ALA A 55 -54.70 -0.56 9.86
C ALA A 55 -53.62 -0.27 10.94
N ASP A 56 -53.85 -0.67 12.19
CA ASP A 56 -52.87 -0.53 13.29
C ASP A 56 -51.88 -1.71 13.39
N GLY A 57 -52.02 -2.70 12.51
CA GLY A 57 -51.15 -3.86 12.41
C GLY A 57 -49.74 -3.51 11.93
N ARG A 58 -48.74 -4.27 12.39
CA ARG A 58 -47.34 -4.07 12.03
C ARG A 58 -46.76 -5.32 11.39
N VAL A 59 -45.86 -5.11 10.43
CA VAL A 59 -45.01 -6.15 9.86
C VAL A 59 -43.58 -5.96 10.33
N ILE A 60 -42.84 -7.05 10.48
CA ILE A 60 -41.43 -7.02 10.86
C ILE A 60 -40.61 -7.09 9.59
N CYS A 61 -40.05 -5.96 9.17
CA CYS A 61 -39.16 -5.95 8.01
C CYS A 61 -37.84 -6.65 8.37
N LEU A 62 -37.44 -7.65 7.57
CA LEU A 62 -36.15 -8.33 7.73
C LEU A 62 -34.98 -7.47 7.24
N LYS A 63 -35.26 -6.44 6.44
CA LYS A 63 -34.28 -5.45 5.93
C LYS A 63 -34.96 -4.17 5.46
N GLY A 64 -34.19 -3.25 4.87
CA GLY A 64 -34.71 -2.04 4.21
C GLY A 64 -34.80 -0.80 5.10
N GLU A 65 -34.38 -0.87 6.36
CA GLU A 65 -34.38 0.26 7.32
C GLU A 65 -33.70 1.51 6.73
N HIS A 66 -32.52 1.35 6.11
CA HIS A 66 -31.81 2.44 5.46
C HIS A 66 -32.61 3.11 4.32
N ARG A 67 -33.46 2.36 3.62
CA ARG A 67 -34.34 2.91 2.56
C ARG A 67 -35.48 3.70 3.19
N VAL A 68 -36.04 3.21 4.29
CA VAL A 68 -37.08 3.90 5.06
C VAL A 68 -36.53 5.21 5.60
N LEU A 69 -35.37 5.18 6.27
CA LEU A 69 -34.70 6.37 6.80
C LEU A 69 -34.32 7.37 5.70
N ALA A 70 -33.83 6.90 4.54
CA ALA A 70 -33.51 7.77 3.41
C ALA A 70 -34.76 8.41 2.79
N SER A 71 -35.86 7.66 2.68
CA SER A 71 -37.16 8.17 2.23
C SER A 71 -37.71 9.21 3.22
N ASP A 72 -37.56 8.97 4.51
CA ASP A 72 -37.96 9.91 5.56
C ASP A 72 -37.21 11.24 5.48
N ALA A 73 -35.93 11.20 5.09
CA ALA A 73 -35.12 12.40 4.93
C ALA A 73 -35.37 13.18 3.61
N THR A 74 -35.97 12.56 2.59
CA THR A 74 -36.03 13.13 1.23
C THR A 74 -37.44 13.36 0.68
N VAL A 75 -38.44 12.61 1.17
CA VAL A 75 -39.81 12.64 0.62
C VAL A 75 -40.78 13.27 1.63
N VAL A 76 -41.27 14.47 1.29
CA VAL A 76 -42.22 15.28 2.11
C VAL A 76 -43.66 14.70 2.08
N ASN A 77 -43.93 13.71 1.23
CA ASN A 77 -45.27 13.20 1.00
C ASN A 77 -45.78 12.33 2.16
N ARG A 78 -47.03 12.56 2.61
CA ARG A 78 -47.67 11.86 3.75
C ARG A 78 -48.12 10.43 3.44
N LYS A 79 -48.19 10.02 2.17
CA LYS A 79 -48.57 8.65 1.76
C LYS A 79 -47.35 7.85 1.31
N LYS A 80 -46.46 7.53 2.25
CA LYS A 80 -45.32 6.62 1.99
C LYS A 80 -45.87 5.20 1.82
N ARG A 81 -45.75 4.65 0.61
CA ARG A 81 -46.14 3.27 0.30
C ARG A 81 -44.89 2.47 -0.01
N TRP A 82 -44.81 1.27 0.56
CA TRP A 82 -43.68 0.35 0.38
C TRP A 82 -44.16 -0.90 -0.33
N ILE A 83 -43.40 -1.35 -1.31
CA ILE A 83 -43.61 -2.65 -1.92
C ILE A 83 -42.92 -3.68 -1.02
N VAL A 84 -43.68 -4.64 -0.51
CA VAL A 84 -43.20 -5.64 0.44
C VAL A 84 -43.43 -7.06 -0.10
N ARG A 85 -42.51 -7.98 0.21
CA ARG A 85 -42.72 -9.43 0.08
C ARG A 85 -43.07 -9.96 1.46
N LEU A 86 -44.27 -10.51 1.59
CA LEU A 86 -44.77 -10.99 2.87
C LEU A 86 -44.41 -12.46 3.04
N TYR A 87 -43.82 -12.76 4.19
CA TYR A 87 -43.53 -14.11 4.63
C TYR A 87 -44.18 -14.35 5.98
N SER A 88 -44.52 -15.59 6.28
CA SER A 88 -45.11 -15.95 7.56
C SER A 88 -44.06 -15.94 8.68
N THR A 89 -44.49 -15.64 9.91
CA THR A 89 -43.64 -15.59 11.10
C THR A 89 -43.07 -16.95 11.51
N ASP A 90 -43.55 -18.06 10.97
CA ASP A 90 -43.09 -19.43 11.25
C ASP A 90 -41.85 -19.87 10.47
N LEU A 91 -41.23 -18.97 9.70
CA LEU A 91 -39.95 -19.21 9.01
C LEU A 91 -38.85 -19.66 9.99
N SER A 92 -38.03 -20.62 9.54
CA SER A 92 -36.83 -21.05 10.26
C SER A 92 -35.80 -19.90 10.37
N GLU A 93 -34.96 -19.94 11.40
CA GLU A 93 -33.88 -18.95 11.58
C GLU A 93 -32.92 -18.90 10.38
N ASP A 94 -32.59 -20.06 9.80
CA ASP A 94 -31.77 -20.13 8.59
C ASP A 94 -32.46 -19.40 7.41
N ALA A 95 -33.76 -19.61 7.20
CA ALA A 95 -34.50 -18.94 6.13
C ALA A 95 -34.67 -17.43 6.38
N ARG A 96 -34.83 -17.01 7.63
CA ARG A 96 -34.85 -15.59 8.01
C ARG A 96 -33.51 -14.92 7.70
N ASN A 97 -32.39 -15.58 8.03
CA ASN A 97 -31.06 -15.10 7.72
C ASN A 97 -30.84 -15.00 6.20
N ASP A 98 -31.23 -16.02 5.44
CA ASP A 98 -31.11 -16.01 3.97
C ASP A 98 -31.93 -14.87 3.33
N LEU A 99 -33.14 -14.60 3.83
CA LEU A 99 -33.99 -13.49 3.35
C LEU A 99 -33.46 -12.11 3.78
N ALA A 100 -32.91 -12.00 4.98
CA ALA A 100 -32.21 -10.80 5.43
C ALA A 100 -30.96 -10.54 4.57
N ASP A 101 -30.30 -11.60 4.11
CA ASP A 101 -29.14 -11.57 3.24
C ASP A 101 -29.47 -11.59 1.73
N GLU A 102 -30.74 -11.64 1.32
CA GLU A 102 -31.16 -11.73 -0.09
C GLU A 102 -30.97 -10.37 -0.79
N ARG A 103 -29.79 -10.09 -1.35
CA ARG A 103 -29.43 -8.76 -1.90
C ARG A 103 -29.71 -8.61 -3.40
N ALA A 104 -30.97 -8.72 -3.81
CA ALA A 104 -31.36 -8.63 -5.23
C ALA A 104 -31.06 -7.26 -5.90
N SER A 105 -30.60 -6.24 -5.17
CA SER A 105 -30.51 -4.85 -5.67
C SER A 105 -29.93 -3.83 -4.68
N GLU A 106 -29.17 -4.31 -3.69
CA GLU A 106 -28.54 -3.42 -2.73
C GLU A 106 -27.26 -2.81 -3.30
N ARG A 107 -26.92 -1.63 -2.80
CA ARG A 107 -25.63 -0.96 -2.96
C ARG A 107 -24.51 -2.00 -3.05
N GLN A 108 -23.66 -1.89 -4.08
CA GLN A 108 -22.53 -2.79 -4.25
C GLN A 108 -21.71 -2.86 -2.95
N MET A 109 -21.55 -4.08 -2.44
CA MET A 109 -20.79 -4.33 -1.22
C MET A 109 -19.38 -3.79 -1.38
N THR A 110 -18.95 -2.99 -0.42
CA THR A 110 -17.63 -2.39 -0.39
C THR A 110 -16.56 -3.46 -0.13
N ASP A 111 -15.33 -3.19 -0.54
CA ASP A 111 -14.19 -4.07 -0.28
C ASP A 111 -14.03 -4.36 1.23
N ALA A 112 -14.36 -3.39 2.10
CA ALA A 112 -14.31 -3.54 3.56
C ALA A 112 -15.39 -4.51 4.09
N GLU A 113 -16.62 -4.41 3.60
CA GLU A 113 -17.71 -5.32 3.99
C GLU A 113 -17.43 -6.76 3.52
N TYR A 114 -16.92 -6.93 2.29
CA TYR A 114 -16.47 -8.24 1.82
C TYR A 114 -15.40 -8.80 2.74
N PHE A 115 -14.34 -8.04 3.01
CA PHE A 115 -13.26 -8.50 3.85
C PHE A 115 -13.74 -8.85 5.26
N TYR A 116 -14.51 -7.98 5.90
CA TYR A 116 -15.04 -8.19 7.25
C TYR A 116 -15.91 -9.45 7.32
N ASN A 117 -16.94 -9.57 6.47
CA ASN A 117 -17.86 -10.71 6.52
C ASN A 117 -17.16 -12.04 6.18
N ILE A 118 -16.29 -12.03 5.16
CA ILE A 118 -15.54 -13.23 4.77
C ILE A 118 -14.65 -13.71 5.92
N THR A 119 -13.86 -12.80 6.49
CA THR A 119 -12.89 -13.15 7.53
C THR A 119 -13.56 -13.45 8.88
N LEU A 120 -14.68 -12.79 9.20
CA LEU A 120 -15.49 -13.12 10.38
C LEU A 120 -16.07 -14.53 10.28
N PHE A 121 -16.56 -14.91 9.10
CA PHE A 121 -17.05 -16.26 8.87
C PHE A 121 -15.94 -17.30 9.04
N TRP A 122 -14.75 -17.06 8.47
CA TRP A 122 -13.59 -17.95 8.67
C TRP A 122 -13.13 -18.00 10.13
N LEU A 123 -13.24 -16.89 10.87
CA LEU A 123 -12.90 -16.86 12.29
C LEU A 123 -13.85 -17.73 13.12
N LYS A 124 -15.15 -17.73 12.80
CA LYS A 124 -16.19 -18.49 13.54
C LYS A 124 -16.27 -19.96 13.14
N ASN A 125 -16.12 -20.26 11.85
CA ASN A 125 -16.43 -21.58 11.27
C ASN A 125 -15.19 -22.38 10.84
N GLY A 126 -13.98 -21.87 11.12
CA GLY A 126 -12.72 -22.50 10.71
C GLY A 126 -12.20 -21.97 9.37
N ASP A 127 -10.94 -22.32 9.10
CA ASP A 127 -10.19 -21.77 7.96
C ASP A 127 -10.83 -22.06 6.59
N PRO A 128 -10.45 -21.30 5.54
CA PRO A 128 -11.11 -21.34 4.23
C PRO A 128 -11.19 -22.73 3.58
N ASP A 129 -10.30 -23.63 3.99
CA ASP A 129 -10.14 -24.99 3.46
C ASP A 129 -10.72 -26.08 4.38
N GLN A 130 -11.16 -25.73 5.59
CA GLN A 130 -11.58 -26.70 6.62
C GLN A 130 -13.00 -26.47 7.17
N GLY A 131 -13.70 -25.41 6.76
CA GLY A 131 -15.04 -25.09 7.24
C GLY A 131 -16.12 -26.06 6.72
N PRO A 132 -17.11 -26.46 7.55
CA PRO A 132 -18.18 -27.39 7.17
C PRO A 132 -19.21 -26.79 6.19
N ARG A 133 -19.28 -25.46 6.09
CA ARG A 133 -20.19 -24.72 5.19
C ARG A 133 -19.39 -23.78 4.27
N PRO A 134 -19.72 -23.70 2.96
CA PRO A 134 -19.06 -22.77 2.05
C PRO A 134 -19.40 -21.32 2.43
N ASN A 135 -18.38 -20.47 2.49
CA ASN A 135 -18.53 -19.06 2.82
C ASN A 135 -19.29 -18.32 1.69
N PRO A 136 -20.53 -17.84 1.91
CA PRO A 136 -21.36 -17.27 0.85
C PRO A 136 -20.77 -15.96 0.29
N TRP A 137 -20.22 -15.10 1.16
CA TRP A 137 -19.56 -13.85 0.75
C TRP A 137 -18.30 -14.11 -0.07
N PHE A 138 -17.55 -15.15 0.27
CA PHE A 138 -16.38 -15.56 -0.51
C PHE A 138 -16.79 -16.09 -1.89
N ALA A 139 -17.81 -16.95 -1.96
CA ALA A 139 -18.35 -17.44 -3.22
C ALA A 139 -18.86 -16.29 -4.12
N GLN A 140 -19.49 -15.28 -3.52
CA GLN A 140 -19.91 -14.09 -4.23
C GLN A 140 -18.72 -13.27 -4.74
N LEU A 141 -17.71 -13.03 -3.91
CA LEU A 141 -16.49 -12.32 -4.33
C LEU A 141 -15.77 -13.09 -5.44
N MET A 142 -15.71 -14.42 -5.37
CA MET A 142 -15.16 -15.27 -6.43
C MET A 142 -15.88 -15.08 -7.77
N ARG A 143 -17.22 -14.96 -7.76
CA ARG A 143 -18.02 -14.69 -8.97
C ARG A 143 -17.77 -13.28 -9.54
N HIS A 144 -17.60 -12.30 -8.66
CA HIS A 144 -17.46 -10.89 -9.07
C HIS A 144 -16.00 -10.52 -9.43
N SER A 145 -15.03 -11.12 -8.75
CA SER A 145 -13.60 -10.90 -8.95
C SER A 145 -12.79 -12.06 -8.36
N GLU A 146 -12.57 -13.08 -9.18
CA GLU A 146 -11.78 -14.26 -8.82
C GLU A 146 -10.38 -13.89 -8.29
N GLY A 147 -9.73 -12.89 -8.90
CA GLY A 147 -8.42 -12.40 -8.47
C GLY A 147 -8.43 -11.84 -7.05
N LYS A 148 -9.38 -10.95 -6.73
CA LYS A 148 -9.52 -10.38 -5.38
C LYS A 148 -9.78 -11.46 -4.34
N ALA A 149 -10.62 -12.44 -4.64
CA ALA A 149 -10.92 -13.54 -3.74
C ALA A 149 -9.70 -14.45 -3.49
N LYS A 150 -8.97 -14.82 -4.56
CA LYS A 150 -7.72 -15.60 -4.45
C LYS A 150 -6.68 -14.87 -3.62
N ASP A 151 -6.49 -13.57 -3.86
CA ASP A 151 -5.54 -12.76 -3.10
C ASP A 151 -5.96 -12.62 -1.63
N LEU A 152 -7.25 -12.39 -1.34
CA LEU A 152 -7.77 -12.38 0.03
C LEU A 152 -7.51 -13.70 0.75
N LYS A 153 -7.78 -14.84 0.11
CA LYS A 153 -7.50 -16.17 0.68
C LYS A 153 -6.01 -16.35 0.98
N ARG A 154 -5.11 -15.94 0.06
CA ARG A 154 -3.66 -16.01 0.26
C ARG A 154 -3.18 -15.11 1.40
N LEU A 155 -3.77 -13.92 1.55
CA LEU A 155 -3.49 -13.03 2.68
C LEU A 155 -3.90 -13.66 4.02
N TRP A 156 -5.00 -14.43 4.05
CA TRP A 156 -5.54 -15.00 5.27
C TRP A 156 -4.86 -16.32 5.70
N SER A 157 -4.68 -17.29 4.80
CA SER A 157 -4.22 -18.65 5.16
C SER A 157 -3.12 -19.24 4.27
N GLY A 158 -2.52 -18.46 3.36
CA GLY A 158 -1.42 -18.92 2.52
C GLY A 158 -0.02 -18.93 3.19
N PRO A 159 1.03 -19.38 2.47
CA PRO A 159 2.42 -19.38 2.96
C PRO A 159 3.00 -17.99 3.31
N SER A 160 2.43 -16.94 2.72
CA SER A 160 2.74 -15.53 3.01
C SER A 160 1.62 -14.84 3.80
N SER A 161 0.79 -15.63 4.50
CA SER A 161 -0.37 -15.12 5.21
C SER A 161 0.01 -14.13 6.32
N GLN A 162 -0.92 -13.24 6.58
CA GLN A 162 -0.94 -12.28 7.68
C GLN A 162 -2.19 -12.51 8.55
N GLY A 163 -2.84 -13.66 8.40
CA GLY A 163 -4.12 -13.98 9.02
C GLY A 163 -4.06 -13.95 10.54
N ASP A 164 -2.96 -14.38 11.14
CA ASP A 164 -2.76 -14.34 12.60
C ASP A 164 -2.88 -12.92 13.16
N LEU A 165 -2.32 -11.92 12.47
CA LEU A 165 -2.47 -10.50 12.84
C LEU A 165 -3.85 -9.95 12.46
N LEU A 166 -4.35 -10.30 11.27
CA LEU A 166 -5.63 -9.79 10.76
C LEU A 166 -6.83 -10.30 11.57
N ARG A 167 -6.73 -11.45 12.23
CA ARG A 167 -7.75 -11.93 13.18
C ARG A 167 -7.98 -10.91 14.30
N ARG A 168 -6.92 -10.27 14.80
CA ARG A 168 -7.01 -9.24 15.85
C ARG A 168 -7.82 -8.02 15.41
N PHE A 169 -7.87 -7.70 14.12
CA PHE A 169 -8.65 -6.55 13.62
C PHE A 169 -10.14 -6.67 13.94
N HIS A 170 -10.68 -7.89 14.13
CA HIS A 170 -12.06 -8.09 14.60
C HIS A 170 -12.31 -7.56 16.02
N GLU A 171 -11.27 -7.35 16.83
CA GLU A 171 -11.39 -6.66 18.13
C GLU A 171 -11.72 -5.17 17.97
N ILE A 172 -11.33 -4.56 16.84
CA ILE A 172 -11.53 -3.13 16.56
C ILE A 172 -12.15 -2.97 15.15
N PRO A 173 -13.48 -3.19 15.00
CA PRO A 173 -14.14 -3.20 13.69
C PRO A 173 -13.97 -1.91 12.88
N ALA A 174 -13.72 -0.78 13.53
CA ALA A 174 -13.43 0.49 12.85
C ALA A 174 -12.20 0.42 11.92
N LEU A 175 -11.25 -0.47 12.19
CA LEU A 175 -10.00 -0.58 11.42
C LEU A 175 -10.17 -1.21 10.04
N PHE A 176 -11.29 -1.87 9.78
CA PHE A 176 -11.62 -2.34 8.42
C PHE A 176 -11.90 -1.17 7.47
N TRP A 177 -12.06 0.06 7.99
CA TRP A 177 -12.07 1.25 7.14
C TRP A 177 -10.79 1.34 6.32
N GLY A 178 -10.95 1.48 5.02
CA GLY A 178 -9.84 1.66 4.10
C GLY A 178 -9.30 0.41 3.44
N ILE A 179 -9.93 -0.75 3.69
CA ILE A 179 -9.58 -1.97 2.98
C ILE A 179 -9.77 -1.80 1.47
N SER A 180 -8.75 -2.24 0.74
CA SER A 180 -8.76 -2.27 -0.72
C SER A 180 -8.36 -3.67 -1.18
N LEU A 181 -9.36 -4.51 -1.49
CA LEU A 181 -9.14 -5.86 -2.01
C LEU A 181 -8.34 -5.83 -3.31
N GLY A 182 -8.50 -4.78 -4.12
CA GLY A 182 -7.72 -4.59 -5.35
C GLY A 182 -6.22 -4.39 -5.13
N ASN A 183 -5.78 -3.99 -3.93
CA ASN A 183 -4.37 -3.81 -3.59
C ASN A 183 -3.79 -4.97 -2.75
N VAL A 184 -4.61 -5.96 -2.38
CA VAL A 184 -4.15 -7.10 -1.58
C VAL A 184 -3.08 -7.90 -2.34
N GLY A 185 -3.27 -8.17 -3.62
CA GLY A 185 -2.26 -8.88 -4.43
C GLY A 185 -0.90 -8.18 -4.45
N LYS A 186 -0.89 -6.85 -4.49
CA LYS A 186 0.35 -6.05 -4.40
C LYS A 186 0.96 -6.11 -3.01
N THR A 187 0.13 -6.12 -1.97
CA THR A 187 0.57 -6.21 -0.57
C THR A 187 1.23 -7.56 -0.28
N ILE A 188 0.70 -8.65 -0.84
CA ILE A 188 1.30 -10.00 -0.72
C ILE A 188 2.62 -10.10 -1.50
N ALA A 189 2.79 -9.32 -2.56
CA ALA A 189 4.01 -9.29 -3.37
C ALA A 189 5.15 -8.48 -2.73
N MET A 190 4.87 -7.74 -1.64
CA MET A 190 5.88 -7.06 -0.83
C MET A 190 6.58 -8.05 0.11
N PRO A 191 7.83 -7.76 0.55
CA PRO A 191 8.52 -8.59 1.53
C PRO A 191 7.71 -8.84 2.79
N ARG A 192 7.69 -10.10 3.22
CA ARG A 192 6.75 -10.61 4.24
C ARG A 192 6.90 -9.90 5.57
N GLN A 193 8.13 -9.73 6.06
CA GLN A 193 8.38 -9.12 7.35
C GLN A 193 7.99 -7.64 7.39
N GLN A 194 8.29 -6.89 6.32
CA GLN A 194 7.94 -5.47 6.21
C GLN A 194 6.43 -5.26 6.14
N THR A 195 5.73 -6.08 5.35
CA THR A 195 4.25 -6.09 5.32
C THR A 195 3.68 -6.40 6.70
N ARG A 196 4.23 -7.40 7.38
CA ARG A 196 3.84 -7.78 8.73
C ARG A 196 4.00 -6.63 9.73
N ASN A 197 5.14 -5.95 9.69
CA ASN A 197 5.43 -4.79 10.54
C ASN A 197 4.40 -3.67 10.34
N GLN A 198 4.05 -3.36 9.09
CA GLN A 198 3.04 -2.33 8.78
C GLN A 198 1.63 -2.71 9.27
N ILE A 199 1.20 -3.95 9.07
CA ILE A 199 -0.11 -4.42 9.54
C ILE A 199 -0.16 -4.40 11.08
N LYS A 200 0.89 -4.90 11.73
CA LYS A 200 1.04 -4.89 13.19
C LYS A 200 0.99 -3.46 13.74
N ARG A 201 1.70 -2.53 13.09
CA ARG A 201 1.72 -1.10 13.44
C ARG A 201 0.33 -0.47 13.44
N VAL A 202 -0.50 -0.78 12.44
CA VAL A 202 -1.89 -0.29 12.39
C VAL A 202 -2.65 -0.79 13.61
N PHE A 203 -2.63 -2.10 13.88
CA PHE A 203 -3.36 -2.65 15.02
C PHE A 203 -2.87 -2.10 16.36
N ASP A 204 -1.58 -2.23 16.64
CA ASP A 204 -1.00 -1.88 17.94
C ASP A 204 -1.16 -0.38 18.26
N PHE A 205 -1.15 0.49 17.22
CA PHE A 205 -1.46 1.90 17.41
C PHE A 205 -2.88 2.09 17.97
N TRP A 206 -3.88 1.52 17.30
CA TRP A 206 -5.28 1.73 17.68
C TRP A 206 -5.66 0.99 18.96
N ASP A 207 -5.03 -0.15 19.22
CA ASP A 207 -5.10 -0.85 20.50
C ASP A 207 -4.62 0.06 21.66
N TYR A 208 -3.48 0.72 21.49
CA TYR A 208 -2.96 1.72 22.43
C TYR A 208 -3.89 2.95 22.57
N ILE A 209 -4.42 3.49 21.47
CA ILE A 209 -5.35 4.63 21.52
C ILE A 209 -6.62 4.29 22.30
N CYS A 210 -7.11 3.05 22.17
CA CYS A 210 -8.23 2.52 22.96
C CYS A 210 -7.83 2.07 24.37
N CYS A 211 -6.60 2.35 24.84
CA CYS A 211 -6.10 1.95 26.15
C CYS A 211 -6.21 0.44 26.42
N HIS A 212 -6.12 -0.38 25.36
CA HIS A 212 -6.35 -1.82 25.38
C HIS A 212 -7.76 -2.24 25.90
N ASP A 213 -8.69 -1.30 26.05
CA ASP A 213 -10.01 -1.53 26.61
C ASP A 213 -10.99 -2.06 25.55
N VAL A 214 -11.64 -3.18 25.86
CA VAL A 214 -12.55 -3.88 24.93
C VAL A 214 -13.78 -3.03 24.58
N SER A 215 -14.32 -2.29 25.54
CA SER A 215 -15.49 -1.43 25.31
C SER A 215 -15.15 -0.26 24.39
N MET A 216 -14.00 0.40 24.64
CA MET A 216 -13.52 1.50 23.80
C MET A 216 -13.24 1.02 22.36
N LYS A 217 -12.62 -0.15 22.20
CA LYS A 217 -12.36 -0.74 20.87
C LYS A 217 -13.63 -0.95 20.05
N LEU A 218 -14.71 -1.44 20.67
CA LEU A 218 -15.99 -1.68 20.01
C LEU A 218 -16.78 -0.39 19.74
N ARG A 219 -16.62 0.63 20.59
CA ARG A 219 -17.27 1.94 20.43
C ARG A 219 -16.58 2.85 19.42
N LEU A 220 -15.32 2.57 19.08
CA LEU A 220 -14.59 3.33 18.07
C LEU A 220 -15.33 3.24 16.72
N ASP A 221 -15.56 4.39 16.09
CA ASP A 221 -16.28 4.47 14.83
C ASP A 221 -15.33 4.67 13.63
N MET A 222 -15.77 4.22 12.45
CA MET A 222 -14.98 4.34 11.21
C MET A 222 -14.76 5.80 10.77
N ASN A 223 -15.66 6.73 11.13
CA ASN A 223 -15.50 8.13 10.74
C ASN A 223 -14.34 8.77 11.49
N THR A 224 -14.17 8.46 12.79
CA THR A 224 -13.00 8.87 13.56
C THR A 224 -11.71 8.41 12.89
N VAL A 225 -11.57 7.11 12.62
CA VAL A 225 -10.38 6.52 11.96
C VAL A 225 -10.12 7.20 10.61
N LYS A 226 -11.17 7.41 9.81
CA LYS A 226 -11.10 8.11 8.52
C LYS A 226 -10.56 9.52 8.64
N VAL A 227 -11.12 10.29 9.59
CA VAL A 227 -10.80 11.70 9.77
C VAL A 227 -9.34 11.82 10.21
N VAL A 228 -8.91 11.09 11.23
CA VAL A 228 -7.53 11.24 11.76
C VAL A 228 -6.45 10.54 10.93
N SER A 229 -6.82 9.72 9.94
CA SER A 229 -5.89 8.97 9.10
C SER A 229 -4.79 9.86 8.49
N GLY A 230 -3.52 9.49 8.70
CA GLY A 230 -2.36 10.17 8.11
C GLY A 230 -2.07 11.55 8.71
N ARG A 231 -2.65 11.89 9.87
CA ARG A 231 -2.36 13.13 10.59
C ARG A 231 -1.25 12.95 11.63
N ALA A 232 -0.58 14.05 11.94
CA ALA A 232 0.46 14.18 12.95
C ALA A 232 -0.02 15.07 14.11
N SER A 233 0.70 15.10 15.23
CA SER A 233 0.31 15.81 16.46
C SER A 233 -0.12 17.28 16.23
N GLY A 234 0.65 18.04 15.45
CA GLY A 234 0.32 19.44 15.13
C GLY A 234 -0.95 19.66 14.30
N ALA A 235 -1.46 18.63 13.61
CA ALA A 235 -2.66 18.74 12.78
C ALA A 235 -3.98 18.67 13.58
N TYR A 236 -3.93 18.31 14.87
CA TYR A 236 -5.13 18.19 15.71
C TYR A 236 -5.58 19.51 16.34
N ALA A 237 -4.65 20.46 16.53
CA ALA A 237 -4.93 21.77 17.13
C ALA A 237 -6.03 22.56 16.37
N GLY A 238 -6.08 22.44 15.04
CA GLY A 238 -7.04 23.16 14.20
C GLY A 238 -8.41 22.47 14.02
N LEU A 239 -8.58 21.25 14.53
CA LEU A 239 -9.77 20.46 14.21
C LEU A 239 -10.97 20.72 15.14
N ASN A 240 -10.85 21.62 16.15
CA ASN A 240 -11.91 21.88 17.16
C ASN A 240 -12.55 20.58 17.70
N LEU A 241 -11.77 19.49 17.77
CA LEU A 241 -12.27 18.12 18.00
C LEU A 241 -12.92 17.95 19.36
N ALA A 242 -12.48 18.76 20.32
CA ALA A 242 -13.04 18.77 21.66
C ALA A 242 -14.52 19.23 21.67
N ASN A 243 -14.94 20.06 20.69
CA ASN A 243 -16.24 20.74 20.71
C ASN A 243 -17.17 20.38 19.54
N SER A 244 -16.64 19.88 18.41
CA SER A 244 -17.45 19.66 17.20
C SER A 244 -18.29 18.38 17.24
N GLY A 245 -17.94 17.40 18.08
CA GLY A 245 -18.60 16.08 18.10
C GLY A 245 -18.55 15.37 16.74
N GLU A 246 -17.66 15.74 15.83
CA GLU A 246 -17.55 15.12 14.51
C GLU A 246 -16.81 13.78 14.54
N ILE A 247 -15.89 13.62 15.49
CA ILE A 247 -15.19 12.37 15.79
C ILE A 247 -15.49 11.95 17.22
N LEU A 248 -15.24 10.69 17.54
CA LEU A 248 -15.40 10.09 18.87
C LEU A 248 -16.81 10.32 19.43
N ARG A 249 -17.82 10.28 18.55
CA ARG A 249 -19.24 10.53 18.88
C ARG A 249 -19.76 9.62 19.98
N ASN A 250 -19.26 8.39 20.00
CA ASN A 250 -19.67 7.34 20.93
C ASN A 250 -19.01 7.46 22.32
N PHE A 251 -18.16 8.46 22.55
CA PHE A 251 -17.42 8.70 23.79
C PHE A 251 -17.88 9.96 24.50
N ASP A 252 -17.77 10.00 25.83
CA ASP A 252 -18.05 11.20 26.62
C ASP A 252 -16.89 12.23 26.57
N THR A 253 -17.08 13.40 27.15
CA THR A 253 -16.08 14.49 27.12
C THR A 253 -14.73 14.09 27.75
N THR A 254 -14.76 13.30 28.83
CA THR A 254 -13.54 12.88 29.55
C THR A 254 -12.78 11.80 28.77
N GLU A 255 -13.50 10.81 28.23
CA GLU A 255 -12.95 9.77 27.37
C GLU A 255 -12.36 10.38 26.09
N ARG A 256 -13.07 11.35 25.47
CA ARG A 256 -12.57 12.07 24.29
C ARG A 256 -11.25 12.78 24.57
N ALA A 257 -11.16 13.52 25.66
CA ALA A 257 -9.93 14.23 26.04
C ALA A 257 -8.76 13.24 26.24
N ALA A 258 -9.01 12.11 26.90
CA ALA A 258 -8.00 11.07 27.10
C ALA A 258 -7.54 10.42 25.78
N ILE A 259 -8.47 10.11 24.87
CA ILE A 259 -8.16 9.56 23.54
C ILE A 259 -7.36 10.56 22.71
N LEU A 260 -7.75 11.84 22.70
CA LEU A 260 -7.04 12.90 21.98
C LEU A 260 -5.61 13.09 22.50
N SER A 261 -5.42 13.10 23.83
CA SER A 261 -4.09 13.19 24.43
C SER A 261 -3.20 12.00 24.01
N ARG A 262 -3.74 10.77 23.97
CA ARG A 262 -3.00 9.60 23.45
C ARG A 262 -2.68 9.71 21.98
N LEU A 263 -3.60 10.24 21.15
CA LEU A 263 -3.36 10.49 19.73
C LEU A 263 -2.23 11.50 19.51
N GLU A 264 -2.25 12.63 20.23
CA GLU A 264 -1.19 13.65 20.17
C GLU A 264 0.17 13.07 20.55
N LEU A 265 0.24 12.33 21.66
CA LEU A 265 1.47 11.71 22.11
C LEU A 265 2.01 10.69 21.10
N ALA A 266 1.15 9.78 20.62
CA ALA A 266 1.54 8.71 19.70
C ALA A 266 1.80 9.17 18.25
N THR A 267 1.61 10.45 17.96
CA THR A 267 1.85 11.05 16.63
C THR A 267 2.87 12.19 16.67
N THR A 268 3.69 12.21 17.71
CA THR A 268 4.79 13.17 17.88
C THR A 268 5.87 12.98 16.82
N ASP A 269 6.20 11.74 16.48
CA ASP A 269 7.28 11.38 15.56
C ASP A 269 6.79 10.64 14.29
N ARG A 270 5.49 10.31 14.21
CA ARG A 270 4.87 9.52 13.13
C ARG A 270 3.44 9.97 12.85
N VAL A 271 2.94 9.63 11.66
CA VAL A 271 1.51 9.82 11.35
C VAL A 271 0.64 8.70 11.91
N VAL A 272 -0.67 8.95 12.02
CA VAL A 272 -1.67 7.90 12.32
C VAL A 272 -1.67 6.83 11.23
N PRO A 273 -1.36 5.57 11.57
CA PRO A 273 -1.40 4.46 10.64
C PRO A 273 -2.86 3.98 10.44
N THR A 274 -3.23 3.74 9.18
CA THR A 274 -4.49 3.09 8.80
C THR A 274 -4.26 2.16 7.62
N LEU A 275 -5.22 1.26 7.35
CA LEU A 275 -5.13 0.39 6.18
C LEU A 275 -5.11 1.18 4.86
N VAL A 276 -5.79 2.34 4.77
CA VAL A 276 -5.67 3.23 3.60
C VAL A 276 -4.23 3.66 3.37
N ILE A 277 -3.55 4.10 4.42
CA ILE A 277 -2.15 4.56 4.33
C ILE A 277 -1.25 3.39 3.94
N LEU A 278 -1.44 2.22 4.54
CA LEU A 278 -0.72 1.00 4.19
C LEU A 278 -0.86 0.70 2.69
N PHE A 279 -2.09 0.56 2.17
CA PHE A 279 -2.30 0.21 0.77
C PHE A 279 -1.79 1.27 -0.21
N ARG A 280 -1.88 2.56 0.14
CA ARG A 280 -1.29 3.64 -0.67
C ARG A 280 0.23 3.60 -0.67
N ASN A 281 0.83 3.32 0.49
CA ASN A 281 2.27 3.16 0.61
C ASN A 281 2.76 1.94 -0.17
N THR A 282 2.03 0.82 -0.18
CA THR A 282 2.37 -0.37 -0.97
C THR A 282 2.57 -0.06 -2.46
N LEU A 283 1.74 0.82 -3.04
CA LEU A 283 1.88 1.22 -4.44
C LEU A 283 3.22 1.92 -4.72
N TYR A 284 3.66 2.75 -3.78
CA TYR A 284 4.94 3.43 -3.85
C TYR A 284 6.11 2.47 -3.59
N LEU A 285 6.01 1.69 -2.52
CA LEU A 285 7.05 0.76 -2.10
C LEU A 285 7.28 -0.35 -3.12
N GLN A 286 6.30 -0.69 -3.96
CA GLN A 286 6.50 -1.60 -5.07
C GLN A 286 7.64 -1.12 -6.00
N SER A 287 7.66 0.18 -6.33
CA SER A 287 8.74 0.76 -7.14
C SER A 287 10.09 0.68 -6.43
N VAL A 288 10.12 0.90 -5.11
CA VAL A 288 11.32 0.80 -4.27
C VAL A 288 11.86 -0.64 -4.27
N ILE A 289 10.98 -1.62 -4.11
CA ILE A 289 11.33 -3.06 -4.16
C ILE A 289 11.85 -3.44 -5.55
N ASP A 290 11.23 -2.92 -6.60
CA ASP A 290 11.62 -3.23 -7.97
C ASP A 290 13.06 -2.79 -8.27
N CYS A 291 13.56 -1.72 -7.64
CA CYS A 291 14.98 -1.35 -7.69
C CYS A 291 15.88 -2.41 -7.06
N LEU A 292 15.53 -2.85 -5.85
CA LEU A 292 16.30 -3.87 -5.14
C LEU A 292 16.29 -5.22 -5.85
N ARG A 293 15.22 -5.51 -6.58
CA ARG A 293 15.10 -6.76 -7.34
C ARG A 293 16.05 -6.84 -8.53
N HIS A 294 16.76 -5.76 -8.91
CA HIS A 294 17.87 -5.87 -9.87
C HIS A 294 19.04 -6.69 -9.31
N LEU A 295 19.17 -6.79 -7.98
CA LEU A 295 20.25 -7.51 -7.31
C LEU A 295 20.01 -9.02 -7.17
N VAL A 296 18.85 -9.53 -7.56
CA VAL A 296 18.48 -10.94 -7.39
C VAL A 296 17.95 -11.56 -8.69
N PRO A 297 18.03 -12.89 -8.85
CA PRO A 297 17.56 -13.55 -10.06
C PRO A 297 16.06 -13.37 -10.27
N ARG A 298 15.63 -13.41 -11.53
CA ARG A 298 14.21 -13.55 -11.86
C ARG A 298 13.80 -15.01 -11.66
N HIS A 299 13.19 -15.31 -10.52
CA HIS A 299 12.63 -16.62 -10.24
C HIS A 299 11.27 -16.82 -10.93
N ARG A 300 10.99 -18.05 -11.38
CA ARG A 300 9.65 -18.43 -11.89
C ARG A 300 8.60 -18.45 -10.79
N GLN A 301 9.01 -18.74 -9.55
CA GLN A 301 8.16 -18.69 -8.35
C GLN A 301 8.52 -17.46 -7.53
N ALA A 302 7.52 -16.78 -6.98
CA ALA A 302 7.74 -15.62 -6.12
C ALA A 302 8.45 -16.07 -4.82
N ARG A 303 9.71 -15.62 -4.65
CA ARG A 303 10.48 -15.70 -3.40
C ARG A 303 10.51 -14.34 -2.73
N ASP A 304 10.78 -14.34 -1.43
CA ASP A 304 11.00 -13.10 -0.70
C ASP A 304 12.37 -12.53 -1.09
N LEU A 305 12.40 -11.23 -1.41
CA LEU A 305 13.62 -10.51 -1.81
C LEU A 305 14.74 -10.67 -0.78
N TRP A 306 14.38 -10.59 0.51
CA TRP A 306 15.37 -10.62 1.56
C TRP A 306 15.88 -12.02 1.85
N ASP A 307 15.05 -13.04 1.63
CA ASP A 307 15.51 -14.43 1.71
C ASP A 307 16.59 -14.69 0.65
N ASP A 308 16.39 -14.22 -0.59
CA ASP A 308 17.37 -14.38 -1.67
C ASP A 308 18.68 -13.62 -1.38
N LEU A 309 18.61 -12.39 -0.86
CA LEU A 309 19.80 -11.60 -0.50
C LEU A 309 20.53 -12.14 0.74
N ASN A 310 19.80 -12.68 1.71
CA ASN A 310 20.37 -13.26 2.93
C ASN A 310 21.12 -14.57 2.65
N ASN A 311 20.61 -15.39 1.72
CA ASN A 311 21.26 -16.64 1.34
C ASN A 311 22.68 -16.46 0.79
N GLY A 312 22.96 -15.32 0.15
CA GLY A 312 24.29 -14.96 -0.35
C GLY A 312 25.01 -13.94 0.54
N PHE A 313 24.58 -13.75 1.80
CA PHE A 313 25.19 -12.76 2.67
C PHE A 313 26.47 -13.29 3.34
N GLU A 314 27.55 -12.53 3.20
CA GLU A 314 28.84 -12.77 3.85
C GLU A 314 29.05 -11.78 4.99
N GLU A 315 28.96 -12.27 6.22
CA GLU A 315 29.28 -11.49 7.42
C GLU A 315 30.77 -11.14 7.47
N ARG A 316 31.08 -9.92 7.92
CA ARG A 316 32.46 -9.54 8.20
C ARG A 316 32.91 -10.17 9.51
N GLY A 317 33.96 -10.99 9.44
CA GLY A 317 34.51 -11.72 10.58
C GLY A 317 35.22 -10.85 11.63
N ASP A 318 35.42 -9.56 11.37
CA ASP A 318 36.03 -8.60 12.31
C ASP A 318 35.02 -7.93 13.25
N GLY A 319 33.74 -8.34 13.18
CA GLY A 319 32.67 -7.77 14.00
C GLY A 319 32.31 -6.33 13.63
N ARG A 320 32.75 -5.82 12.48
CA ARG A 320 32.44 -4.45 12.01
C ARG A 320 31.54 -4.47 10.79
N CYS A 321 30.65 -3.49 10.67
CA CYS A 321 29.81 -3.28 9.50
C CYS A 321 30.11 -1.92 8.84
N LEU A 322 29.81 -1.81 7.55
CA LEU A 322 29.83 -0.53 6.85
C LEU A 322 28.50 0.21 7.04
N LEU A 323 28.60 1.49 7.39
CA LEU A 323 27.48 2.41 7.54
C LEU A 323 27.59 3.57 6.55
N GLN A 324 26.66 3.67 5.61
CA GLN A 324 26.53 4.75 4.64
C GLN A 324 26.08 6.02 5.34
N VAL A 325 26.88 7.08 5.21
CA VAL A 325 26.58 8.42 5.76
C VAL A 325 26.29 9.45 4.69
N SER A 326 26.74 9.21 3.46
CA SER A 326 26.40 10.00 2.27
C SER A 326 26.39 9.11 1.02
N ASP A 327 26.09 9.68 -0.15
CA ASP A 327 26.06 8.92 -1.41
C ASP A 327 27.39 8.24 -1.70
N THR A 328 28.51 8.86 -1.33
CA THR A 328 29.86 8.36 -1.63
C THR A 328 30.68 7.99 -0.40
N ARG A 329 30.14 8.10 0.83
CA ARG A 329 30.93 7.89 2.06
C ARG A 329 30.32 6.91 3.04
N PHE A 330 31.21 6.18 3.71
CA PHE A 330 30.93 5.10 4.65
C PHE A 330 31.74 5.27 5.92
N LYS A 331 31.25 4.69 7.02
CA LYS A 331 32.00 4.50 8.26
C LYS A 331 32.07 3.02 8.58
N LEU A 332 33.22 2.55 9.07
CA LEU A 332 33.40 1.15 9.47
C LEU A 332 33.22 1.02 10.99
N VAL A 333 32.06 0.54 11.42
CA VAL A 333 31.61 0.64 12.82
C VAL A 333 31.52 -0.74 13.44
N HIS A 334 31.97 -0.90 14.68
CA HIS A 334 31.82 -2.16 15.42
C HIS A 334 30.35 -2.44 15.72
N VAL A 335 29.92 -3.66 15.47
CA VAL A 335 28.56 -4.14 15.69
C VAL A 335 28.45 -4.68 17.12
N SER A 336 27.37 -4.36 17.85
CA SER A 336 27.07 -5.01 19.13
C SER A 336 26.05 -6.13 18.92
N GLU A 337 24.78 -5.82 19.12
CA GLU A 337 23.70 -6.80 19.22
C GLU A 337 22.89 -6.94 17.93
N ILE A 338 23.01 -5.97 17.01
CA ILE A 338 22.25 -5.96 15.78
C ILE A 338 22.87 -6.86 14.71
N ASP A 339 22.03 -7.64 14.06
CA ASP A 339 22.41 -8.45 12.90
C ASP A 339 23.02 -7.59 11.77
N GLN A 340 24.16 -8.02 11.21
CA GLN A 340 24.84 -7.29 10.14
C GLN A 340 23.96 -7.20 8.88
N PHE A 341 23.17 -8.26 8.61
CA PHE A 341 22.28 -8.26 7.45
C PHE A 341 21.09 -7.30 7.63
N GLU A 342 20.55 -7.14 8.84
CA GLU A 342 19.55 -6.11 9.17
C GLU A 342 20.07 -4.69 8.87
N ILE A 343 21.33 -4.39 9.22
CA ILE A 343 21.98 -3.12 8.90
C ILE A 343 22.12 -2.95 7.38
N ALA A 344 22.58 -3.97 6.67
CA ALA A 344 22.72 -3.95 5.22
C ALA A 344 21.36 -3.72 4.52
N ARG A 345 20.34 -4.46 4.93
CA ARG A 345 18.97 -4.39 4.43
C ARG A 345 18.34 -3.00 4.61
N ARG A 346 18.51 -2.37 5.78
CA ARG A 346 18.05 -0.99 6.04
C ARG A 346 18.74 0.01 5.11
N GLN A 347 20.05 -0.13 4.88
CA GLN A 347 20.81 0.77 4.01
C GLN A 347 20.44 0.60 2.53
N LEU A 348 20.28 -0.64 2.06
CA LEU A 348 19.80 -0.94 0.71
C LEU A 348 18.40 -0.36 0.47
N TRP A 349 17.50 -0.51 1.45
CA TRP A 349 16.17 0.10 1.37
C TRP A 349 16.23 1.62 1.24
N LEU A 350 17.07 2.27 2.04
CA LEU A 350 17.24 3.72 1.99
C LEU A 350 17.81 4.18 0.66
N PHE A 351 18.79 3.46 0.09
CA PHE A 351 19.26 3.71 -1.26
C PHE A 351 18.13 3.63 -2.28
N ALA A 352 17.32 2.57 -2.23
CA ALA A 352 16.19 2.42 -3.13
C ALA A 352 15.14 3.52 -2.96
N LEU A 353 14.88 4.00 -1.74
CA LEU A 353 13.98 5.15 -1.51
C LEU A 353 14.49 6.44 -2.19
N ARG A 354 15.82 6.63 -2.24
CA ARG A 354 16.46 7.79 -2.90
C ARG A 354 16.43 7.70 -4.42
N GLU A 355 16.69 6.51 -4.96
CA GLU A 355 17.00 6.32 -6.39
C GLU A 355 15.93 5.55 -7.18
N PHE A 356 14.74 5.28 -6.60
CA PHE A 356 13.70 4.54 -7.31
C PHE A 356 13.26 5.12 -8.67
N PRO A 357 13.25 6.45 -8.90
CA PRO A 357 12.89 6.98 -10.22
C PRO A 357 13.96 6.64 -11.28
N SER A 358 15.21 6.49 -10.85
CA SER A 358 16.38 6.22 -11.71
C SER A 358 16.50 4.72 -12.05
N LEU A 359 15.83 3.85 -11.29
CA LEU A 359 15.97 2.40 -11.39
C LEU A 359 14.63 1.69 -11.64
N PRO A 360 13.87 2.07 -12.69
CA PRO A 360 12.66 1.33 -13.05
C PRO A 360 13.02 -0.13 -13.36
N ARG A 361 12.22 -1.08 -12.90
CA ARG A 361 12.32 -2.45 -13.40
C ARG A 361 11.34 -2.60 -14.55
N ASP A 362 11.77 -3.22 -15.64
CA ASP A 362 10.90 -3.48 -16.78
C ASP A 362 9.64 -4.23 -16.35
N VAL A 363 8.56 -3.50 -16.17
CA VAL A 363 7.21 -4.05 -16.12
C VAL A 363 6.71 -3.95 -17.54
N THR A 364 6.30 -5.07 -18.12
CA THR A 364 5.61 -5.10 -19.42
C THR A 364 4.37 -4.22 -19.33
N SER A 365 4.49 -2.93 -19.67
CA SER A 365 3.37 -2.01 -19.63
C SER A 365 2.38 -2.46 -20.71
N LYS A 366 1.16 -2.81 -20.29
CA LYS A 366 0.03 -3.07 -21.20
C LYS A 366 -0.46 -1.80 -21.92
N ARG A 367 0.27 -0.69 -21.81
CA ARG A 367 -0.02 0.62 -22.40
C ARG A 367 1.24 1.21 -23.01
N ALA A 368 1.07 1.97 -24.09
CA ALA A 368 2.11 2.68 -24.82
C ALA A 368 2.58 3.92 -24.02
N GLU A 369 3.24 3.67 -22.89
CA GLU A 369 3.98 4.71 -22.17
C GLU A 369 5.45 4.69 -22.64
N PRO A 370 6.16 5.84 -22.64
CA PRO A 370 7.58 5.87 -22.97
C PRO A 370 8.34 4.91 -22.03
N LYS A 371 9.17 4.02 -22.59
CA LYS A 371 10.01 3.12 -21.80
C LYS A 371 10.98 3.98 -20.98
N SER A 372 10.77 4.05 -19.66
CA SER A 372 11.73 4.64 -18.74
C SER A 372 12.99 3.78 -18.74
N CYS A 373 14.13 4.35 -19.13
CA CYS A 373 15.40 3.62 -19.13
C CYS A 373 15.97 3.56 -17.71
N VAL A 374 16.70 2.49 -17.42
CA VAL A 374 17.47 2.36 -16.18
C VAL A 374 18.72 3.23 -16.27
N ASP A 375 19.00 4.00 -15.23
CA ASP A 375 20.29 4.68 -15.08
C ASP A 375 21.36 3.64 -14.68
N GLU A 376 22.22 3.29 -15.65
CA GLU A 376 23.28 2.31 -15.47
C GLU A 376 24.29 2.71 -14.39
N VAL A 377 24.51 4.01 -14.17
CA VAL A 377 25.42 4.50 -13.13
C VAL A 377 24.82 4.22 -11.76
N LYS A 378 23.53 4.52 -11.57
CA LYS A 378 22.83 4.22 -10.30
C LYS A 378 22.67 2.73 -10.07
N LEU A 379 22.54 1.94 -11.14
CA LEU A 379 22.47 0.49 -11.03
C LEU A 379 23.83 -0.09 -10.57
N PHE A 380 24.93 0.43 -11.12
CA PHE A 380 26.28 0.07 -10.67
C PHE A 380 26.51 0.47 -9.21
N GLU A 381 26.16 1.71 -8.82
CA GLU A 381 26.27 2.18 -7.42
C GLU A 381 25.48 1.27 -6.45
N LEU A 382 24.27 0.84 -6.83
CA LEU A 382 23.47 -0.09 -6.03
C LEU A 382 24.17 -1.45 -5.87
N ALA A 383 24.75 -2.00 -6.95
CA ALA A 383 25.45 -3.28 -6.90
C ALA A 383 26.74 -3.20 -6.08
N VAL A 384 27.51 -2.10 -6.19
CA VAL A 384 28.69 -1.84 -5.36
C VAL A 384 28.30 -1.71 -3.89
N LEU A 385 27.22 -0.99 -3.59
CA LEU A 385 26.70 -0.87 -2.22
C LEU A 385 26.34 -2.25 -1.65
N ALA A 386 25.55 -3.04 -2.39
CA ALA A 386 25.16 -4.38 -1.95
C ALA A 386 26.37 -5.29 -1.70
N HIS A 387 27.34 -5.29 -2.63
CA HIS A 387 28.56 -6.07 -2.48
C HIS A 387 29.37 -5.64 -1.24
N ARG A 388 29.57 -4.34 -1.04
CA ARG A 388 30.32 -3.83 0.12
C ARG A 388 29.67 -4.16 1.46
N LEU A 389 28.34 -4.17 1.50
CA LEU A 389 27.57 -4.53 2.68
C LEU A 389 27.61 -6.03 2.99
N GLY A 390 28.07 -6.87 2.07
CA GLY A 390 28.19 -8.32 2.26
C GLY A 390 27.25 -9.17 1.40
N CYS A 391 26.34 -8.57 0.62
CA CYS A 391 25.46 -9.33 -0.26
C CYS A 391 26.21 -9.87 -1.49
N ARG A 392 26.00 -11.14 -1.83
CA ARG A 392 26.53 -11.80 -3.02
C ARG A 392 25.40 -12.39 -3.86
N SER A 393 25.48 -12.20 -5.17
CA SER A 393 24.63 -12.87 -6.15
C SER A 393 25.26 -12.76 -7.54
N ASP A 394 24.94 -13.70 -8.42
CA ASP A 394 25.38 -13.65 -9.81
C ASP A 394 24.97 -12.32 -10.50
N GLN A 395 23.83 -11.75 -10.11
CA GLN A 395 23.35 -10.47 -10.64
C GLN A 395 24.21 -9.31 -10.16
N ILE A 396 24.61 -9.28 -8.88
CA ILE A 396 25.50 -8.27 -8.33
C ILE A 396 26.83 -8.28 -9.09
N ASP A 397 27.41 -9.47 -9.29
CA ASP A 397 28.69 -9.61 -10.00
C ASP A 397 28.57 -9.32 -11.50
N HIS A 398 27.45 -9.70 -12.12
CA HIS A 398 27.17 -9.37 -13.52
C HIS A 398 27.03 -7.85 -13.75
N ILE A 399 26.32 -7.14 -12.86
CA ILE A 399 26.18 -5.68 -12.95
C ILE A 399 27.56 -5.04 -12.80
N ARG A 400 28.35 -5.45 -11.80
CA ARG A 400 29.68 -4.91 -11.53
C ARG A 400 30.67 -5.11 -12.68
N THR A 401 30.56 -6.22 -13.41
CA THR A 401 31.49 -6.54 -14.52
C THR A 401 31.09 -5.88 -15.84
N ASN A 402 29.79 -5.68 -16.11
CA ASN A 402 29.32 -5.23 -17.42
C ASN A 402 28.95 -3.74 -17.51
N THR A 403 28.77 -3.04 -16.38
CA THR A 403 28.50 -1.59 -16.41
C THR A 403 29.81 -0.80 -16.31
N CYS A 404 30.12 -0.01 -17.34
CA CYS A 404 31.26 0.90 -17.32
C CYS A 404 30.92 2.12 -16.45
N TRP A 405 31.54 2.23 -15.27
CA TRP A 405 31.39 3.43 -14.45
C TRP A 405 31.88 4.67 -15.20
N ARG A 406 31.02 5.68 -15.31
CA ARG A 406 31.38 7.03 -15.76
C ARG A 406 30.95 8.02 -14.69
N PRO A 407 31.82 8.95 -14.27
CA PRO A 407 31.41 9.99 -13.33
C PRO A 407 30.29 10.82 -13.96
N SER A 408 29.15 10.90 -13.30
CA SER A 408 28.07 11.78 -13.73
C SER A 408 28.56 13.23 -13.72
N PRO A 409 28.31 14.02 -14.78
CA PRO A 409 28.52 15.46 -14.70
C PRO A 409 27.63 16.00 -13.59
N ILE A 410 28.23 16.66 -12.60
CA ILE A 410 27.48 17.38 -11.57
C ILE A 410 26.75 18.53 -12.28
N GLN A 411 25.49 18.32 -12.67
CA GLN A 411 24.62 19.43 -13.09
C GLN A 411 23.95 20.03 -11.86
N SER A 412 24.67 20.90 -11.18
CA SER A 412 24.07 21.86 -10.25
C SER A 412 23.53 23.05 -11.05
N VAL A 413 22.34 22.94 -11.62
CA VAL A 413 21.58 24.12 -12.07
C VAL A 413 20.44 24.32 -11.09
N TYR A 414 20.73 25.12 -10.07
CA TYR A 414 19.76 25.63 -9.13
C TYR A 414 19.05 26.83 -9.76
N LYS A 415 17.73 26.74 -9.92
CA LYS A 415 16.84 27.90 -9.91
C LYS A 415 15.92 27.76 -8.71
N GLN A 416 15.98 28.72 -7.80
CA GLN A 416 15.03 28.88 -6.71
C GLN A 416 13.72 29.40 -7.32
N ASP A 417 12.71 28.53 -7.46
CA ASP A 417 11.33 28.99 -7.62
C ASP A 417 10.69 29.05 -6.23
N SER A 418 10.28 30.27 -5.85
CA SER A 418 9.76 30.63 -4.54
C SER A 418 8.26 30.39 -4.37
N ASN A 419 7.67 29.47 -5.14
CA ASN A 419 6.24 29.18 -5.07
C ASN A 419 5.98 27.68 -5.30
N ILE A 420 6.24 26.87 -4.28
CA ILE A 420 5.79 25.47 -4.26
C ILE A 420 4.55 25.41 -3.37
N ASP A 421 3.42 25.05 -3.99
CA ASP A 421 2.16 24.73 -3.34
C ASP A 421 2.36 23.51 -2.43
N SER A 422 2.66 23.76 -1.16
CA SER A 422 2.97 22.75 -0.14
C SER A 422 1.70 22.02 0.31
N LYS A 423 1.10 21.22 -0.58
CA LYS A 423 0.04 20.31 -0.14
C LYS A 423 0.65 19.30 0.84
N PRO A 424 0.08 19.14 2.04
CA PRO A 424 0.63 18.23 3.03
C PRO A 424 0.58 16.79 2.51
N TYR A 425 1.70 16.11 2.65
CA TYR A 425 1.82 14.68 2.41
C TYR A 425 0.81 13.90 3.24
N LYS A 426 -0.04 13.12 2.57
CA LYS A 426 -0.99 12.22 3.25
C LYS A 426 -0.45 10.80 3.39
N HIS A 427 0.56 10.44 2.62
CA HIS A 427 1.15 9.10 2.55
C HIS A 427 2.58 9.19 2.04
N GLY A 428 3.34 8.11 2.14
CA GLY A 428 4.79 8.07 2.02
C GLY A 428 5.40 8.33 0.65
N LYS A 429 4.61 8.61 -0.41
CA LYS A 429 5.17 8.89 -1.74
C LYS A 429 5.56 10.37 -1.83
N PRO A 430 6.85 10.68 -2.01
CA PRO A 430 7.28 12.07 -2.09
C PRO A 430 6.90 12.72 -3.43
N HIS A 431 6.77 14.05 -3.43
CA HIS A 431 6.72 14.82 -4.68
C HIS A 431 8.09 14.73 -5.37
N PRO A 432 8.16 14.65 -6.72
CA PRO A 432 9.42 14.49 -7.42
C PRO A 432 10.45 15.59 -7.11
N GLU A 433 10.00 16.83 -6.95
CA GLU A 433 10.85 17.98 -6.62
C GLU A 433 11.45 17.87 -5.22
N ASP A 434 10.64 17.52 -4.23
CA ASP A 434 11.08 17.31 -2.84
C ASP A 434 12.02 16.11 -2.74
N LEU A 435 11.74 15.01 -3.45
CA LEU A 435 12.67 13.88 -3.50
C LEU A 435 14.01 14.30 -4.09
N LYS A 436 14.01 15.01 -5.23
CA LYS A 436 15.25 15.49 -5.85
C LYS A 436 16.04 16.40 -4.92
N ARG A 437 15.34 17.24 -4.13
CA ARG A 437 15.93 18.22 -3.23
C ARG A 437 16.47 17.60 -1.93
N TYR A 438 15.74 16.65 -1.35
CA TYR A 438 15.97 16.15 0.02
C TYR A 438 16.41 14.69 0.09
N LYS A 439 16.60 13.99 -1.04
CA LYS A 439 17.03 12.58 -1.02
C LYS A 439 18.36 12.38 -0.28
N SER A 440 19.28 13.33 -0.33
CA SER A 440 20.56 13.30 0.40
C SER A 440 20.40 13.34 1.93
N SER A 441 19.19 13.56 2.45
CA SER A 441 18.89 13.46 3.88
C SER A 441 18.44 12.05 4.28
N LEU A 442 18.10 11.16 3.34
CA LEU A 442 17.58 9.81 3.58
C LEU A 442 18.69 8.77 3.84
N PHE A 443 19.49 9.01 4.88
CA PHE A 443 20.48 8.08 5.42
C PHE A 443 20.07 7.60 6.82
N LEU A 444 20.57 6.44 7.22
CA LEU A 444 20.20 5.79 8.48
C LEU A 444 20.46 6.71 9.68
N SER A 445 21.64 7.34 9.72
CA SER A 445 22.02 8.27 10.78
C SER A 445 21.08 9.47 10.90
N ASN A 446 20.57 9.98 9.78
CA ASN A 446 19.66 11.13 9.79
C ASN A 446 18.26 10.73 10.24
N LEU A 447 17.72 9.60 9.74
CA LEU A 447 16.38 9.10 10.10
C LEU A 447 16.23 8.65 11.55
N HIS A 448 17.31 8.54 12.31
CA HIS A 448 17.29 8.20 13.73
C HIS A 448 17.56 9.40 14.65
N LYS A 449 18.02 10.55 14.12
CA LYS A 449 18.15 11.80 14.92
C LYS A 449 16.80 12.23 15.50
N PRO A 450 16.74 12.91 16.65
CA PRO A 450 15.50 13.51 17.13
C PRO A 450 14.85 14.37 16.04
N PHE A 451 13.52 14.26 15.89
CA PHE A 451 12.79 15.07 14.92
C PHE A 451 12.66 16.50 15.45
N ASP A 452 13.13 17.47 14.66
CA ASP A 452 12.99 18.90 14.95
C ASP A 452 11.81 19.48 14.14
N PRO A 453 10.69 19.85 14.79
CA PRO A 453 9.52 20.38 14.11
C PRO A 453 9.72 21.78 13.51
N GLU A 454 10.76 22.53 13.91
CA GLU A 454 11.00 23.90 13.41
C GLU A 454 11.73 23.96 12.06
N ASN A 455 12.22 22.83 11.55
CA ASN A 455 12.95 22.78 10.28
C ASN A 455 12.02 22.83 9.05
N LEU A 456 12.34 23.64 8.03
CA LEU A 456 11.59 23.76 6.76
C LEU A 456 11.52 22.44 5.94
N GLU A 457 12.43 21.50 6.20
CA GLU A 457 12.41 20.13 5.63
C GLU A 457 11.34 19.22 6.29
N SER A 458 10.63 19.74 7.29
CA SER A 458 9.82 18.98 8.26
C SER A 458 8.83 18.03 7.62
N SER A 459 8.02 18.45 6.64
CA SER A 459 6.91 17.61 6.18
C SER A 459 7.37 16.40 5.33
N PHE A 460 8.31 16.60 4.40
CA PHE A 460 8.91 15.51 3.63
C PHE A 460 9.64 14.54 4.56
N PHE A 461 10.52 15.07 5.40
CA PHE A 461 11.37 14.25 6.25
C PHE A 461 10.54 13.49 7.29
N PHE A 462 9.57 14.14 7.93
CA PHE A 462 8.63 13.51 8.88
C PHE A 462 7.90 12.32 8.25
N ILE A 463 7.43 12.47 7.01
CA ILE A 463 6.64 11.43 6.34
C ILE A 463 7.51 10.28 5.88
N GLN A 464 8.71 10.56 5.34
CA GLN A 464 9.68 9.50 5.00
C GLN A 464 10.15 8.75 6.25
N ARG A 465 10.39 9.48 7.35
CA ARG A 465 10.72 8.90 8.66
C ARG A 465 9.59 8.02 9.18
N SER A 466 8.35 8.52 9.16
CA SER A 466 7.19 7.73 9.58
C SER A 466 7.04 6.46 8.74
N LEU A 467 7.17 6.56 7.42
CA LEU A 467 7.13 5.40 6.52
C LEU A 467 8.23 4.40 6.85
N TYR A 468 9.46 4.88 7.05
CA TYR A 468 10.61 4.06 7.37
C TYR A 468 10.36 3.26 8.66
N PHE A 469 9.89 3.91 9.73
CA PHE A 469 9.65 3.22 11.00
C PHE A 469 8.42 2.31 11.00
N ASP A 470 7.44 2.55 10.14
CA ASP A 470 6.33 1.61 9.92
C ASP A 470 6.82 0.29 9.26
N ILE A 471 7.89 0.37 8.46
CA ILE A 471 8.51 -0.78 7.77
C ILE A 471 9.55 -1.46 8.68
N TYR A 472 10.38 -0.64 9.34
CA TYR A 472 11.49 -1.03 10.17
C TYR A 472 11.28 -0.45 11.58
N PRO A 473 10.56 -1.16 12.46
CA PRO A 473 10.30 -0.68 13.80
C PRO A 473 11.62 -0.44 14.57
N ASP A 474 11.51 0.27 15.69
CA ASP A 474 12.64 0.66 16.57
C ASP A 474 13.33 -0.53 17.26
N LYS A 475 12.84 -1.75 17.00
CA LYS A 475 13.48 -3.00 17.36
C LYS A 475 13.99 -3.66 16.08
N PRO A 476 15.25 -4.14 16.04
CA PRO A 476 16.05 -4.59 17.18
C PRO A 476 16.79 -3.48 17.94
N GLN A 477 17.07 -3.76 19.22
CA GLN A 477 17.97 -2.98 20.06
C GLN A 477 19.35 -2.87 19.38
N GLY A 478 20.04 -1.73 19.56
CA GLY A 478 21.42 -1.56 19.10
C GLY A 478 21.64 -0.67 17.88
N ILE A 479 20.61 -0.19 17.17
CA ILE A 479 20.82 0.82 16.10
C ILE A 479 21.33 2.13 16.69
N ASP A 480 20.74 2.60 17.78
CA ASP A 480 21.19 3.84 18.42
C ASP A 480 22.63 3.73 18.93
N GLU A 481 23.02 2.58 19.49
CA GLU A 481 24.40 2.28 19.90
C GLU A 481 25.36 2.21 18.72
N LEU A 482 24.93 1.62 17.60
CA LEU A 482 25.69 1.60 16.36
C LEU A 482 25.92 3.03 15.85
N LEU A 483 24.87 3.85 15.82
CA LEU A 483 24.94 5.24 15.37
C LEU A 483 25.78 6.12 16.30
N HIS A 484 25.74 5.86 17.61
CA HIS A 484 26.58 6.54 18.59
C HIS A 484 28.06 6.24 18.34
N ARG A 485 28.43 4.95 18.21
CA ARG A 485 29.80 4.56 17.85
C ARG A 485 30.24 5.11 16.50
N ALA A 486 29.31 5.19 15.53
CA ALA A 486 29.60 5.78 14.22
C ALA A 486 29.98 7.26 14.30
N ALA A 487 29.62 7.99 15.36
CA ALA A 487 30.00 9.39 15.53
C ALA A 487 31.52 9.56 15.73
N GLU A 488 32.18 8.55 16.30
CA GLU A 488 33.60 8.58 16.69
C GLU A 488 34.55 8.04 15.61
N VAL A 489 34.01 7.43 14.55
CA VAL A 489 34.78 6.79 13.48
C VAL A 489 34.90 7.67 12.24
N GLY A 490 36.08 7.62 11.60
CA GLY A 490 36.37 8.29 10.32
C GLY A 490 35.59 7.75 9.13
N GLU A 491 35.59 8.51 8.04
CA GLU A 491 34.87 8.20 6.80
C GLU A 491 35.79 7.58 5.72
N CYS A 492 35.26 6.66 4.94
CA CYS A 492 35.89 6.03 3.77
C CYS A 492 34.99 6.19 2.54
N GLU A 493 35.55 6.14 1.33
CA GLU A 493 34.79 6.28 0.08
C GLU A 493 34.06 5.00 -0.33
N LEU A 494 32.91 5.15 -1.02
CA LEU A 494 32.10 4.07 -1.60
C LEU A 494 32.76 3.45 -2.84
N ILE A 495 33.43 4.29 -3.63
CA ILE A 495 34.09 3.91 -4.88
C ILE A 495 35.56 4.30 -4.71
N ASP A 496 36.33 3.41 -4.09
CA ASP A 496 37.78 3.52 -3.99
C ASP A 496 38.48 2.81 -5.16
N ASP A 497 39.81 2.72 -5.09
CA ASP A 497 40.64 2.12 -6.13
C ASP A 497 40.29 0.65 -6.43
N GLU A 498 39.61 -0.08 -5.52
CA GLU A 498 39.14 -1.45 -5.75
C GLU A 498 38.00 -1.49 -6.79
N TYR A 499 37.12 -0.48 -6.79
CA TYR A 499 35.89 -0.45 -7.63
C TYR A 499 35.95 0.56 -8.77
N ARG A 500 37.03 1.34 -8.87
CA ARG A 500 37.37 2.18 -10.02
C ARG A 500 38.11 1.29 -11.02
N PRO A 501 37.45 0.44 -11.84
CA PRO A 501 38.15 -0.65 -12.49
C PRO A 501 39.11 -0.09 -13.54
N ARG A 502 40.39 -0.50 -13.49
CA ARG A 502 41.34 -0.60 -14.61
C ARG A 502 41.08 0.34 -15.80
N ILE A 503 41.09 1.66 -15.56
CA ILE A 503 41.07 2.64 -16.66
C ILE A 503 42.31 2.43 -17.56
N GLN A 504 43.41 1.88 -17.02
CA GLN A 504 44.60 1.58 -17.83
C GLN A 504 44.29 0.73 -19.06
N GLY A 505 43.57 -0.40 -18.95
CA GLY A 505 43.43 -1.34 -20.07
C GLY A 505 42.57 -0.82 -21.23
N ALA A 506 41.44 -0.16 -20.92
CA ALA A 506 40.54 0.39 -21.94
C ALA A 506 41.04 1.75 -22.46
N SER A 507 41.66 2.57 -21.61
CA SER A 507 42.25 3.85 -22.03
C SER A 507 43.49 3.64 -22.88
N GLU A 508 44.34 2.64 -22.60
CA GLU A 508 45.49 2.30 -23.46
C GLU A 508 45.04 1.82 -24.84
N GLN A 509 43.97 1.03 -24.92
CA GLN A 509 43.40 0.61 -26.20
C GLN A 509 42.82 1.79 -26.98
N LEU A 510 42.12 2.71 -26.32
CA LEU A 510 41.56 3.91 -26.94
C LEU A 510 42.66 4.91 -27.37
N ILE A 511 43.72 5.07 -26.58
CA ILE A 511 44.89 5.89 -26.94
C ILE A 511 45.60 5.29 -28.16
N CYS A 512 45.82 3.97 -28.16
CA CYS A 512 46.45 3.27 -29.29
C CYS A 512 45.58 3.37 -30.56
N GLN A 513 44.26 3.33 -30.43
CA GLN A 513 43.32 3.51 -31.54
C GLN A 513 43.27 4.97 -32.04
N GLU A 514 43.40 5.94 -31.15
CA GLU A 514 43.51 7.37 -31.51
C GLU A 514 44.81 7.65 -32.27
N ASP A 515 45.94 7.09 -31.81
CA ASP A 515 47.24 7.23 -32.48
C ASP A 515 47.23 6.59 -33.88
N GLN A 516 46.59 5.42 -34.04
CA GLN A 516 46.39 4.78 -35.35
C GLN A 516 45.54 5.64 -36.29
N LEU A 517 44.46 6.24 -35.78
CA LEU A 517 43.60 7.12 -36.58
C LEU A 517 44.33 8.42 -36.97
N ARG A 518 45.14 9.00 -36.08
CA ARG A 518 45.98 10.18 -36.38
C ARG A 518 47.01 9.88 -37.46
N ALA A 519 47.62 8.69 -37.42
CA ALA A 519 48.54 8.23 -38.46
C ALA A 519 47.83 8.08 -39.82
N SER A 520 46.66 7.43 -39.87
CA SER A 520 45.89 7.31 -41.12
C SER A 520 45.41 8.67 -41.66
N ILE A 521 45.03 9.61 -40.81
CA ILE A 521 44.66 10.97 -41.24
C ILE A 521 45.87 11.68 -41.86
N SER A 522 47.05 11.54 -41.27
CA SER A 522 48.28 12.15 -41.78
C SER A 522 48.67 11.57 -43.15
N GLU A 523 48.56 10.24 -43.33
CA GLU A 523 48.79 9.59 -44.63
C GLU A 523 47.79 10.04 -45.71
N LEU A 524 46.52 10.21 -45.33
CA LEU A 524 45.48 10.70 -46.24
C LEU A 524 45.71 12.16 -46.63
N GLN A 525 46.20 13.00 -45.72
CA GLN A 525 46.58 14.39 -46.00
C GLN A 525 47.77 14.46 -46.95
N GLU A 526 48.82 13.66 -46.74
CA GLU A 526 49.95 13.61 -47.69
C GLU A 526 49.52 13.15 -49.09
N ARG A 527 48.64 12.14 -49.18
CA ARG A 527 48.08 11.70 -50.47
C ARG A 527 47.22 12.78 -51.12
N TYR A 528 46.44 13.52 -50.33
CA TYR A 528 45.64 14.63 -50.83
C TYR A 528 46.53 15.73 -51.40
N ASP A 529 47.59 16.12 -50.69
CA ASP A 529 48.53 17.16 -51.14
C ASP A 529 49.32 16.73 -52.39
N GLN A 530 49.69 15.44 -52.49
CA GLN A 530 50.32 14.89 -53.69
C GLN A 530 49.38 14.93 -54.90
N LEU A 531 48.10 14.59 -54.72
CA LEU A 531 47.10 14.66 -55.79
C LEU A 531 46.84 16.12 -56.19
N LEU A 532 46.79 17.05 -55.24
CA LEU A 532 46.61 18.48 -55.51
C LEU A 532 47.80 19.06 -56.29
N SER A 533 49.02 18.61 -55.97
CA SER A 533 50.24 18.98 -56.70
C SER A 533 50.26 18.38 -58.11
N GLN A 534 49.78 17.15 -58.30
CA GLN A 534 49.66 16.52 -59.62
C GLN A 534 48.60 17.20 -60.49
N GLU A 535 47.45 17.58 -59.90
CA GLU A 535 46.39 18.30 -60.60
C GLU A 535 46.85 19.71 -61.02
N SER A 536 47.62 20.38 -60.15
CA SER A 536 48.24 21.68 -60.45
C SER A 536 49.33 21.61 -61.53
N GLN A 537 49.99 20.46 -61.68
CA GLN A 537 50.96 20.21 -62.76
C GLN A 537 50.27 19.85 -64.09
N CYS A 538 49.15 19.10 -64.04
CA CYS A 538 48.34 18.78 -65.21
C CYS A 538 47.61 20.00 -65.80
N GLN A 539 47.31 21.03 -65.00
CA GLN A 539 46.69 22.29 -65.48
C GLN A 539 47.68 23.29 -66.09
N LYS A 540 49.00 22.99 -66.08
CA LYS A 540 50.06 23.86 -66.63
C LYS A 540 50.67 23.37 -67.95
N ASN A 541 50.15 22.27 -68.51
CA ASN A 541 50.39 21.83 -69.89
C ASN A 541 49.10 21.97 -70.69
#